data_AF-A0A3D5KTN9-F1
#
_entry.id   AF-A0A3D5KTN9-F1
#
_cell.length_a   1.000
_cell.length_b   1.000
_cell.length_c   1.000
_cell.angle_alpha   90.00
_cell.angle_beta   90.00
_cell.angle_gamma   90.00
#
_symmetry.space_group_name_H-M   'P 1'
#
loop_
_entity.id
_entity.type
_entity.pdbx_description
1 polymer ?
#
loop_
_entity_poly.entity_id
_entity_poly.type
_entity_poly.pdbx_seq_one_letter_code
_entity_poly.pdbx_strand_id
1 'polypeptide(L)' 'MKKSTVIESVNKLPDEFSIDEIIERLIILEKIEKGRQEVKEGKVNTDEQAKAKLSKWLN' A
#
# COMPACT_ATOMS: atom_id res chain seq x y z
N MET A 1 -6.83 7.84 4.82
CA MET A 1 -6.10 8.68 3.85
C MET A 1 -6.48 10.15 4.05
N LYS A 2 -5.52 11.09 3.98
CA LYS A 2 -5.82 12.53 4.10
C LYS A 2 -6.04 13.14 2.70
N LYS A 3 -6.94 14.13 2.59
CA LYS A 3 -7.18 14.88 1.34
C LYS A 3 -5.90 15.48 0.76
N SER A 4 -5.01 15.99 1.60
CA SER A 4 -3.72 16.55 1.16
C SER A 4 -2.85 15.53 0.42
N THR A 5 -2.84 14.27 0.87
CA THR A 5 -2.09 13.18 0.21
C THR A 5 -2.65 12.88 -1.18
N VAL A 6 -3.98 12.96 -1.35
CA VAL A 6 -4.61 12.78 -2.68
C VAL A 6 -4.24 13.94 -3.61
N ILE A 7 -4.29 15.17 -3.12
CA ILE A 7 -3.91 16.34 -3.93
C ILE A 7 -2.43 16.27 -4.33
N GLU A 8 -1.55 15.98 -3.40
CA GLU A 8 -0.12 15.80 -3.68
C GLU A 8 0.13 14.65 -4.66
N SER A 9 -0.71 13.62 -4.61
CA SER A 9 -0.67 12.48 -5.52
C SER A 9 -1.03 12.84 -6.94
N VAL A 10 -2.09 13.62 -7.12
CA VAL A 10 -2.54 14.14 -8.42
C VAL A 10 -1.50 15.10 -8.99
N ASN A 11 -0.93 15.99 -8.16
CA ASN A 11 0.09 16.96 -8.59
C ASN A 11 1.40 16.33 -9.08
N LYS A 12 1.62 15.03 -8.85
CA LYS A 12 2.81 14.27 -9.29
C LYS A 12 2.54 13.44 -10.54
N LEU A 13 1.31 13.44 -11.06
CA LEU A 13 0.96 12.75 -12.30
C LEU A 13 1.38 13.61 -13.51
N PRO A 14 1.64 12.97 -14.65
CA PRO A 14 1.81 13.68 -15.93
C PRO A 14 0.55 14.48 -16.30
N ASP A 15 0.69 15.41 -17.26
CA ASP A 15 -0.40 16.24 -17.75
C ASP A 15 -1.57 15.40 -18.33
N GLU A 16 -1.26 14.22 -18.89
CA GLU A 16 -2.22 13.23 -19.35
C GLU A 16 -2.01 11.91 -18.62
N PHE A 17 -3.07 11.38 -18.01
CA PHE A 17 -3.09 10.08 -17.36
C PHE A 17 -4.51 9.48 -17.44
N SER A 18 -4.59 8.17 -17.29
CA SER A 18 -5.85 7.42 -17.26
C SER A 18 -6.45 7.37 -15.85
N ILE A 19 -7.76 7.15 -15.77
CA ILE A 19 -8.46 6.95 -14.50
C ILE A 19 -7.88 5.74 -13.74
N ASP A 20 -7.48 4.69 -14.45
CA ASP A 20 -6.93 3.47 -13.85
C ASP A 20 -5.61 3.75 -13.13
N GLU A 21 -4.73 4.57 -13.71
CA GLU A 21 -3.43 4.93 -13.12
C GLU A 21 -3.59 5.69 -11.79
N ILE A 22 -4.50 6.65 -11.70
CA ILE A 22 -4.73 7.38 -10.44
C ILE A 22 -5.37 6.45 -9.39
N ILE A 23 -6.29 5.58 -9.78
CA ILE A 23 -6.92 4.62 -8.85
C ILE A 23 -5.87 3.66 -8.29
N GLU A 24 -5.05 3.05 -9.15
CA GLU A 24 -4.00 2.14 -8.72
C GLU A 24 -3.02 2.82 -7.76
N ARG A 25 -2.60 4.04 -8.10
CA ARG A 25 -1.69 4.83 -7.26
C ARG A 25 -2.30 5.10 -5.88
N LEU A 26 -3.58 5.45 -5.81
CA LEU A 26 -4.27 5.69 -4.52
C LEU A 26 -4.40 4.40 -3.69
N ILE A 27 -4.70 3.26 -4.31
CA ILE A 27 -4.76 1.96 -3.64
C ILE A 27 -3.40 1.60 -3.03
N ILE A 28 -2.31 1.81 -3.76
CA ILE A 28 -0.95 1.54 -3.27
C ILE A 28 -0.64 2.41 -2.04
N LEU A 29 -0.95 3.71 -2.11
CA LEU A 29 -0.74 4.62 -0.98
C LEU A 29 -1.55 4.22 0.25
N GLU A 30 -2.79 3.79 0.06
CA GLU A 30 -3.62 3.27 1.16
C GLU A 30 -2.98 2.04 1.81
N LYS A 31 -2.52 1.08 1.00
CA LYS A 31 -1.86 -0.13 1.49
C LYS A 31 -0.57 0.19 2.26
N ILE A 32 0.21 1.16 1.80
CA ILE A 32 1.43 1.61 2.49
C ILE A 32 1.09 2.21 3.86
N GLU A 33 0.13 3.12 3.92
CA GLU A 33 -0.27 3.75 5.18
C GLU A 33 -0.85 2.72 6.16
N LYS A 34 -1.64 1.77 5.67
CA LYS A 34 -2.13 0.64 6.47
C LYS A 34 -0.97 -0.19 7.02
N GLY A 35 0.00 -0.57 6.18
CA GLY A 35 1.17 -1.33 6.63
C GLY A 35 2.00 -0.57 7.67
N ARG A 36 2.18 0.75 7.51
CA ARG A 36 2.84 1.59 8.53
C ARG A 36 2.10 1.59 9.86
N GLN A 37 0.77 1.61 9.83
CA GLN A 37 -0.05 1.55 11.04
C GLN A 37 0.03 0.17 11.70
N GLU A 38 -0.03 -0.91 10.91
CA GLU A 38 0.15 -2.29 11.40
C GLU A 38 1.50 -2.48 12.09
N VAL A 39 2.58 -1.91 11.53
CA VAL A 39 3.91 -1.91 12.17
C VAL A 39 3.89 -1.21 13.52
N LYS A 40 3.27 -0.02 13.61
CA LYS A 40 3.15 0.72 14.89
C LYS A 40 2.35 -0.05 15.94
N GLU A 41 1.36 -0.82 15.51
CA GLU A 41 0.53 -1.66 16.37
C GLU A 41 1.17 -3.02 16.69
N GLY A 42 2.40 -3.29 16.21
CA GLY A 42 3.08 -4.57 16.42
C GLY A 42 2.48 -5.73 15.61
N LYS A 43 1.61 -5.46 14.63
CA LYS A 43 1.01 -6.43 13.72
C LYS A 43 2.00 -6.83 12.61
N VAL A 44 3.16 -7.31 13.02
CA VAL A 44 4.26 -7.75 12.14
C VAL A 44 4.43 -9.26 12.25
N ASN A 45 5.15 -9.84 11.29
CA ASN A 45 5.53 -11.24 11.31
C ASN A 45 7.05 -11.33 11.25
N THR A 46 7.64 -12.27 11.98
CA THR A 46 9.03 -12.68 11.73
C THR A 46 9.13 -13.40 10.39
N ASP A 47 10.36 -13.60 9.90
CA ASP A 47 10.62 -14.36 8.68
C ASP A 47 10.02 -15.79 8.77
N GLU A 48 10.17 -16.46 9.90
CA GLU A 48 9.65 -17.80 10.14
C GLU A 48 8.12 -17.82 10.11
N GLN A 49 7.47 -16.85 10.74
CA GLN A 49 6.02 -16.71 10.74
C GLN A 49 5.47 -16.41 9.34
N ALA A 50 6.17 -15.58 8.56
CA ALA A 50 5.81 -15.27 7.19
C ALA A 50 5.91 -16.51 6.29
N LYS A 51 7.02 -17.27 6.37
CA LYS A 51 7.21 -18.54 5.66
C LYS A 51 6.12 -19.55 5.99
N ALA A 52 5.81 -19.72 7.28
CA ALA A 52 4.76 -20.63 7.72
C ALA A 52 3.39 -20.23 7.14
N LYS A 53 3.05 -18.94 7.12
CA LYS A 53 1.80 -18.44 6.53
C LYS A 53 1.72 -18.70 5.02
N LEU A 54 2.81 -18.48 4.30
CA LEU A 54 2.84 -18.57 2.84
C LEU A 54 2.97 -20.00 2.30
N SER A 55 3.34 -20.97 3.15
CA SER A 55 3.50 -22.39 2.79
C SER A 55 2.28 -23.01 2.07
N LYS A 56 1.06 -22.48 2.30
CA LYS A 56 -0.16 -22.96 1.65
C LYS A 56 -0.24 -22.65 0.15
N TRP A 57 0.50 -21.63 -0.32
CA TRP A 57 0.43 -21.14 -1.69
C TRP A 57 1.75 -21.26 -2.45
N LEU A 58 2.88 -21.32 -1.74
CA LEU A 58 4.23 -21.30 -2.32
C LEU A 58 4.92 -22.68 -2.31
N ASN A 59 4.13 -23.76 -2.35
CA ASN A 59 4.67 -25.13 -2.51
C ASN A 59 5.29 -25.32 -3.89
#